data_AF-A0ABD6AUI4-F1
#
_entry.id   AF-A0ABD6AUI4-F1
#
_cell.length_a   1.000
_cell.length_b   1.000
_cell.length_c   1.000
_cell.angle_alpha   90.00
_cell.angle_beta   90.00
_cell.angle_gamma   90.00
#
_symmetry.space_group_name_H-M   'P 1'
#
loop_
_entity.id
_entity.type
_entity.pdbx_description
1 polymer ?
#
loop_
_entity_poly.entity_id
_entity_poly.type
_entity_poly.pdbx_seq_one_letter_code
_entity_poly.pdbx_strand_id
1 'polypeptide(L)' 'MALDRETVTEIVVSVVAVGLFIAAVVYVGGTYNADGLSGEGAFALIGSIAGFVVLMTLVAVFLSRQ' A
#
# COMPACT_ATOMS: atom_id res chain seq x y z
N MET A 1 26.14 -14.14 -6.18
CA MET A 1 25.29 -14.28 -4.97
C MET A 1 23.97 -14.82 -5.47
N ALA A 2 23.63 -16.07 -5.16
CA ALA A 2 22.30 -16.60 -5.48
C ALA A 2 21.30 -15.91 -4.52
N LEU A 3 20.16 -15.45 -5.03
CA LEU A 3 19.15 -14.87 -4.15
C LEU A 3 18.58 -15.97 -3.27
N ASP A 4 18.74 -15.83 -1.96
CA ASP A 4 18.10 -16.69 -0.99
C ASP A 4 16.58 -16.49 -1.02
N ARG A 5 15.82 -17.57 -0.75
CA ARG A 5 14.35 -17.54 -0.79
C ARG A 5 13.76 -16.49 0.15
N GLU A 6 14.43 -16.21 1.24
CA GLU A 6 14.09 -15.17 2.20
C GLU A 6 14.20 -13.77 1.58
N THR A 7 15.34 -13.45 0.96
CA THR A 7 15.58 -12.17 0.27
C THR A 7 14.57 -11.94 -0.86
N VAL A 8 14.25 -12.99 -1.64
CA VAL A 8 13.23 -12.88 -2.69
C VAL A 8 11.87 -12.55 -2.08
N THR A 9 11.51 -13.20 -0.97
CA THR A 9 10.22 -12.98 -0.30
C THR A 9 10.11 -11.55 0.22
N GLU A 10 11.15 -11.03 0.87
CA GLU A 10 11.17 -9.66 1.39
C GLU A 10 11.01 -8.62 0.28
N ILE A 11 11.71 -8.80 -0.86
CA ILE A 11 11.59 -7.93 -2.03
C ILE A 11 10.17 -8.00 -2.60
N VAL A 12 9.63 -9.20 -2.79
CA VAL A 12 8.29 -9.39 -3.35
C VAL A 12 7.24 -8.73 -2.45
N VAL A 13 7.33 -8.92 -1.14
CA VAL A 13 6.41 -8.32 -0.17
C VAL A 13 6.46 -6.80 -0.22
N SER A 14 7.68 -6.23 -0.26
CA SER A 14 7.85 -4.77 -0.35
C SER A 14 7.27 -4.19 -1.65
N VAL A 15 7.54 -4.85 -2.78
CA VAL A 15 7.03 -4.43 -4.09
C VAL A 15 5.50 -4.53 -4.14
N VAL A 16 4.92 -5.60 -3.60
CA VAL A 16 3.47 -5.78 -3.53
C VAL A 16 2.82 -4.70 -2.65
N ALA A 17 3.40 -4.39 -1.49
CA ALA A 17 2.86 -3.36 -0.60
C ALA A 17 2.85 -1.98 -1.27
N VAL A 18 3.96 -1.60 -1.90
CA VAL A 18 4.05 -0.32 -2.64
C VAL A 18 3.07 -0.30 -3.82
N GLY A 19 2.98 -1.40 -4.58
CA GLY A 19 2.05 -1.51 -5.70
C GLY A 19 0.58 -1.35 -5.28
N LEU A 20 0.19 -1.96 -4.16
CA LEU A 20 -1.15 -1.82 -3.59
C LEU A 20 -1.43 -0.37 -3.15
N PHE A 21 -0.46 0.31 -2.55
CA PHE A 21 -0.62 1.71 -2.15
C PHE A 21 -0.84 2.62 -3.36
N ILE A 22 -0.02 2.47 -4.39
CA ILE A 22 -0.15 3.24 -5.63
C ILE A 22 -1.51 2.99 -6.26
N ALA A 23 -1.94 1.73 -6.35
CA ALA A 23 -3.25 1.37 -6.90
C ALA A 23 -4.40 2.02 -6.12
N ALA A 24 -4.32 2.06 -4.78
CA ALA A 24 -5.32 2.72 -3.94
C ALA A 24 -5.37 4.24 -4.20
N VAL A 25 -4.21 4.90 -4.28
CA VAL A 25 -4.14 6.35 -4.57
C VAL A 25 -4.69 6.66 -5.96
N VAL A 26 -4.33 5.87 -6.98
CA VAL A 26 -4.84 6.04 -8.34
C VAL A 26 -6.35 5.81 -8.38
N TYR A 27 -6.86 4.82 -7.67
CA TYR A 27 -8.30 4.56 -7.58
C TYR A 27 -9.06 5.71 -6.92
N VAL A 28 -8.58 6.22 -5.78
CA VAL A 28 -9.18 7.37 -5.10
C VAL A 28 -9.09 8.62 -5.98
N GLY A 29 -7.94 8.87 -6.59
CA GLY A 29 -7.74 9.96 -7.53
C GLY A 29 -8.72 9.87 -8.71
N GLY A 30 -8.84 8.71 -9.37
CA GLY A 30 -9.75 8.54 -10.50
C GLY A 30 -11.23 8.66 -10.12
N THR A 31 -11.61 8.24 -8.91
CA THR A 31 -13.01 8.23 -8.45
C THR A 31 -13.49 9.60 -7.99
N TYR A 32 -12.64 10.37 -7.31
CA TYR A 32 -13.04 11.61 -6.63
C TYR A 32 -12.54 12.90 -7.30
N ASN A 33 -11.83 12.81 -8.42
CA ASN A 33 -11.26 13.95 -9.15
C ASN A 33 -12.21 14.49 -10.23
N ALA A 34 -13.40 14.94 -9.81
CA ALA A 34 -14.39 15.49 -10.74
C ALA A 34 -14.12 16.97 -11.09
N ASP A 35 -13.64 17.78 -10.13
CA ASP A 35 -13.34 19.23 -10.32
C ASP A 35 -12.33 19.77 -9.29
N GLY A 36 -11.46 18.89 -8.78
CA GLY A 36 -10.63 19.11 -7.59
C GLY A 36 -10.89 18.08 -6.51
N LEU A 37 -10.05 18.03 -5.47
CA LEU A 37 -10.21 17.05 -4.40
C LEU A 37 -11.43 17.41 -3.55
N SER A 38 -12.54 16.72 -3.78
CA SER A 38 -13.73 16.84 -2.93
C SER A 38 -13.39 16.53 -1.47
N GLY A 39 -14.13 17.10 -0.51
CA GLY A 39 -13.91 16.81 0.91
C GLY A 39 -13.96 15.30 1.22
N GLU A 40 -14.81 14.56 0.50
CA GLU A 40 -14.89 13.11 0.60
C GLU A 40 -13.68 12.39 -0.03
N GLY A 41 -13.18 12.88 -1.16
CA GLY A 41 -11.93 12.41 -1.76
C GLY A 41 -10.71 12.62 -0.85
N ALA A 42 -10.69 13.72 -0.08
CA ALA A 42 -9.65 13.98 0.92
C ALA A 42 -9.70 12.95 2.06
N PHE A 43 -10.88 12.65 2.60
CA PHE A 43 -11.05 11.60 3.61
C PHE A 43 -10.70 10.21 3.07
N ALA A 44 -11.09 9.89 1.83
CA ALA A 44 -10.72 8.63 1.17
C ALA A 44 -9.20 8.50 1.01
N LEU A 45 -8.50 9.58 0.68
CA LEU A 45 -7.04 9.62 0.62
C LEU A 45 -6.40 9.37 1.99
N ILE A 46 -6.88 10.05 3.04
CA ILE A 46 -6.43 9.81 4.42
C ILE A 46 -6.68 8.34 4.81
N GLY A 47 -7.85 7.79 4.45
CA GLY A 47 -8.19 6.39 4.66
C GLY A 47 -7.23 5.43 3.95
N SER A 48 -6.82 5.75 2.71
CA SER A 48 -5.84 4.95 1.96
C SER A 48 -4.46 4.94 2.63
N ILE A 49 -4.03 6.09 3.19
CA ILE A 49 -2.78 6.21 3.95
C ILE A 49 -2.87 5.40 5.24
N ALA A 50 -3.95 5.55 6.00
CA ALA A 50 -4.16 4.78 7.23
C ALA A 50 -4.19 3.27 6.95
N GLY A 51 -4.90 2.85 5.90
CA GLY A 51 -4.94 1.47 5.43
C GLY A 51 -3.56 0.95 5.04
N PHE A 52 -2.73 1.76 4.38
CA PHE A 52 -1.36 1.39 4.04
C PHE A 52 -0.48 1.18 5.28
N VAL A 53 -0.60 2.04 6.28
CA VAL A 53 0.12 1.88 7.56
C VAL A 53 -0.29 0.57 8.25
N VAL A 54 -1.59 0.26 8.28
CA VAL A 54 -2.10 -1.01 8.81
C VAL A 54 -1.57 -2.20 8.00
N LEU A 55 -1.58 -2.12 6.67
CA LEU A 55 -1.05 -3.15 5.79
C LEU A 55 0.43 -3.41 6.08
N MET A 56 1.24 -2.36 6.17
CA MET A 56 2.67 -2.48 6.50
C MET A 56 2.89 -3.08 7.89
N THR A 57 2.00 -2.77 8.85
CA THR A 57 2.04 -3.38 10.19
C THR A 57 1.76 -4.87 10.12
N LEU A 58 0.74 -5.28 9.36
CA LEU A 58 0.42 -6.70 9.15
C LEU A 58 1.54 -7.43 8.42
N VAL A 59 2.15 -6.80 7.42
CA VAL A 59 3.31 -7.32 6.69
C VAL A 59 4.50 -7.52 7.63
N ALA A 60 4.81 -6.54 8.47
CA ALA A 60 5.91 -6.65 9.44
C ALA A 60 5.68 -7.79 10.44
N VAL A 61 4.44 -7.93 10.94
CA VAL A 61 4.06 -9.02 11.85
C VAL A 61 4.05 -10.39 11.16
N PHE A 62 3.71 -10.44 9.87
CA PHE A 62 3.76 -11.67 9.09
C PHE A 62 5.21 -12.10 8.86
N LEU A 63 6.07 -11.15 8.45
CA LEU A 63 7.49 -11.41 8.21
C LEU A 63 8.23 -11.79 9.50
N SER A 64 7.87 -11.21 10.65
CA SER A 64 8.46 -11.59 11.94
C SER A 64 8.08 -12.99 12.41
N ARG A 65 7.10 -13.63 11.74
CA ARG A 65 6.60 -14.97 12.08
C ARG A 65 7.01 -16.04 11.07
N GLN A 66 7.63 -15.65 9.96
CA GLN A 66 8.21 -16.54 8.97
C GLN A 66 9.68 -16.77 9.29
#